data_AF-A0A4V2R1B1-F1
#
_entry.id   AF-A0A4V2R1B1-F1
#
_cell.length_a   1.000
_cell.length_b   1.000
_cell.length_c   1.000
_cell.angle_alpha   90.00
_cell.angle_beta   90.00
_cell.angle_gamma   90.00
#
_symmetry.space_group_name_H-M   'P 1'
#
loop_
_entity.id
_entity.type
_entity.pdbx_description
1 polymer ?
#
loop_
_entity_poly.entity_id
_entity_poly.type
_entity_poly.pdbx_seq_one_letter_code
_entity_poly.pdbx_strand_id
1 'polypeptide(L)'
;MQEPGKTLDEMTLRERSNIMSIVAEALEETAGQAQEIGDIRYAANSSCLAHTIRGLVSDLSPRELKAATILLEQGISLVASFENRMRGGSTLQ
;
A
#
# COMPACT_ATOMS: atom_id res chain seq x y z
N MET A 1 26.40 -9.48 -3.23
CA MET A 1 25.23 -10.20 -2.69
C MET A 1 24.35 -9.15 -2.04
N GLN A 2 23.11 -8.95 -2.51
CA GLN A 2 22.13 -8.13 -1.78
C GLN A 2 21.72 -8.93 -0.54
N GLU A 3 21.80 -8.34 0.65
CA GLU A 3 21.24 -8.97 1.84
C GLU A 3 19.73 -9.11 1.66
N PRO A 4 19.13 -10.26 2.01
CA PRO A 4 17.68 -10.39 2.00
C PRO A 4 17.09 -9.33 2.93
N GLY A 5 16.12 -8.56 2.43
CA GLY A 5 15.42 -7.58 3.25
C GLY A 5 14.74 -8.28 4.44
N LYS A 6 14.63 -7.57 5.57
CA LYS A 6 13.92 -8.07 6.75
C LYS A 6 12.50 -8.50 6.38
N THR A 7 12.09 -9.66 6.86
CA THR A 7 10.69 -10.09 6.87
C THR A 7 9.90 -9.21 7.84
N LEU A 8 8.57 -9.12 7.67
CA LEU A 8 7.72 -8.31 8.54
C LEU A 8 7.90 -8.65 10.02
N ASP A 9 8.13 -9.93 10.35
CA ASP A 9 8.31 -10.41 11.72
C ASP A 9 9.65 -10.02 12.35
N GLU A 10 10.63 -9.66 11.53
CA GLU A 10 11.95 -9.17 11.95
C GLU A 10 11.99 -7.64 12.10
N MET A 11 10.92 -6.93 11.71
CA MET A 11 10.85 -5.48 11.79
C MET A 11 10.40 -5.00 13.16
N THR A 12 11.05 -3.95 13.65
CA THR A 12 10.56 -3.18 14.80
C THR A 12 9.25 -2.48 14.46
N LEU A 13 8.48 -2.10 15.49
CA LEU A 13 7.26 -1.30 15.33
C LEU A 13 7.51 -0.04 14.48
N ARG A 14 8.61 0.67 14.73
CA ARG A 14 8.98 1.88 13.99
C ARG A 14 9.22 1.59 12.51
N GLU A 15 9.98 0.55 12.19
CA GLU A 15 10.25 0.20 10.80
C GLU A 15 8.95 -0.21 10.09
N ARG A 16 8.07 -0.94 10.79
CA ARG A 16 6.78 -1.36 10.26
C ARG A 16 5.83 -0.17 10.02
N SER A 17 5.71 0.75 10.98
CA SER A 17 4.98 2.00 10.82
C SER A 17 5.49 2.81 9.64
N ASN A 18 6.81 2.85 9.43
CA ASN A 18 7.40 3.57 8.31
C ASN A 18 7.00 2.95 6.96
N ILE A 19 7.08 1.63 6.81
CA ILE A 19 6.61 0.95 5.58
C ILE A 19 5.12 1.19 5.36
N MET A 20 4.31 1.11 6.42
CA MET A 20 2.87 1.38 6.32
C MET A 20 2.59 2.79 5.82
N SER A 21 3.31 3.81 6.30
CA SER A 21 3.18 5.17 5.80
C SER A 21 3.53 5.28 4.31
N ILE A 22 4.62 4.63 3.87
CA ILE A 22 5.03 4.59 2.45
C ILE A 22 3.94 3.94 1.58
N VAL A 23 3.36 2.83 2.04
CA VAL A 23 2.27 2.14 1.31
C VAL A 23 1.01 3.00 1.25
N ALA A 24 0.67 3.72 2.32
CA ALA A 24 -0.47 4.64 2.31
C ALA A 24 -0.27 5.80 1.32
N GLU A 25 0.92 6.37 1.24
CA GLU A 25 1.27 7.41 0.27
C GLU A 25 1.15 6.90 -1.17
N ALA A 26 1.68 5.71 -1.46
CA ALA A 26 1.56 5.10 -2.79
C ALA A 26 0.11 4.80 -3.17
N LEU A 27 -0.72 4.37 -2.22
CA LEU A 27 -2.16 4.16 -2.44
C LEU A 27 -2.89 5.49 -2.75
N GLU A 28 -2.53 6.58 -2.08
CA GLU A 28 -3.10 7.91 -2.35
C GLU A 28 -2.68 8.43 -3.72
N GLU A 29 -1.42 8.26 -4.10
CA GLU A 29 -0.91 8.65 -5.41
C GLU A 29 -1.61 7.88 -6.54
N THR A 30 -1.64 6.54 -6.43
CA THR A 30 -2.29 5.69 -7.43
C THR A 30 -3.81 5.90 -7.46
N ALA A 31 -4.45 6.25 -6.34
CA ALA A 31 -5.85 6.66 -6.33
C ALA A 31 -6.09 7.95 -7.14
N GLY A 32 -5.20 8.94 -7.00
CA GLY A 32 -5.24 10.17 -7.81
C GLY A 32 -5.12 9.88 -9.30
N GLN A 33 -4.13 9.08 -9.69
CA GLN A 33 -3.95 8.66 -11.09
C GLN A 33 -5.15 7.86 -11.62
N ALA A 34 -5.68 6.94 -10.83
CA ALA A 34 -6.85 6.15 -11.19
C ALA A 34 -8.09 7.03 -11.41
N GLN A 35 -8.27 8.06 -10.58
CA GLN A 35 -9.35 9.03 -10.72
C GLN A 35 -9.24 9.80 -12.04
N GLU A 36 -8.03 10.19 -12.45
CA GLU A 36 -7.76 10.91 -13.71
C GLU A 36 -8.10 10.08 -14.95
N ILE A 37 -7.84 8.76 -14.92
CA ILE A 37 -8.14 7.84 -16.04
C ILE A 37 -9.56 7.24 -15.98
N GLY A 38 -10.38 7.63 -15.00
CA GLY A 38 -11.76 7.16 -14.84
C GLY A 38 -11.92 5.79 -14.17
N ASP A 39 -10.89 5.22 -13.57
CA ASP A 39 -10.98 4.01 -12.73
C ASP A 39 -11.46 4.39 -11.31
N ILE A 40 -12.71 4.85 -11.23
CA ILE A 40 -13.33 5.38 -10.00
C ILE A 40 -13.36 4.33 -8.88
N ARG A 41 -13.53 3.05 -9.23
CA ARG A 41 -13.59 1.97 -8.24
C ARG A 41 -12.23 1.73 -7.61
N TYR A 42 -11.16 1.71 -8.40
CA TYR A 42 -9.82 1.60 -7.85
C TYR A 42 -9.50 2.80 -6.97
N ALA A 43 -9.77 4.02 -7.45
CA ALA A 43 -9.52 5.24 -6.69
C ALA A 43 -10.18 5.20 -5.31
N ALA A 44 -11.48 4.88 -5.25
CA ALA A 44 -12.20 4.79 -3.97
C ALA A 44 -11.63 3.73 -3.03
N ASN A 45 -11.29 2.54 -3.56
CA ASN A 45 -10.75 1.45 -2.76
C ASN A 45 -9.35 1.78 -2.21
N SER A 46 -8.49 2.34 -3.05
CA SER A 46 -7.13 2.72 -2.66
C SER A 46 -7.13 3.84 -1.63
N SER A 47 -7.96 4.88 -1.79
CA SER A 47 -8.13 5.93 -0.76
C SER A 47 -8.67 5.38 0.55
N CYS A 48 -9.66 4.47 0.52
CA CYS A 48 -10.19 3.83 1.72
C CYS A 48 -9.11 3.05 2.48
N LEU A 49 -8.30 2.27 1.75
CA LEU A 49 -7.22 1.49 2.34
C LEU A 49 -6.10 2.38 2.90
N ALA A 50 -5.72 3.45 2.19
CA ALA A 50 -4.73 4.41 2.67
C ALA A 50 -5.16 5.05 4.00
N HIS A 51 -6.40 5.53 4.08
CA HIS A 51 -6.93 6.11 5.31
C HIS A 51 -6.99 5.10 6.46
N THR A 52 -7.35 3.84 6.17
CA THR A 52 -7.36 2.75 7.16
C THR A 52 -5.94 2.51 7.71
N ILE A 53 -4.94 2.49 6.82
CA ILE A 53 -3.54 2.35 7.20
C ILE A 53 -3.08 3.52 8.06
N ARG A 54 -3.35 4.77 7.67
CA ARG A 54 -2.97 5.97 8.46
C ARG A 54 -3.60 5.98 9.85
N GLY A 55 -4.86 5.54 9.94
CA GLY A 55 -5.55 5.35 11.22
C GLY A 55 -4.82 4.34 12.10
N LEU A 56 -4.44 3.19 11.55
CA LEU A 56 -3.72 2.15 12.31
C LEU A 56 -2.31 2.57 12.73
N VAL A 57 -1.57 3.24 11.85
CA VAL A 57 -0.20 3.70 12.12
C VAL A 57 -0.13 4.65 13.31
N SER A 58 -1.16 5.48 13.49
CA SER A 58 -1.23 6.48 14.55
C SER A 58 -1.26 5.89 15.96
N ASP A 59 -1.68 4.62 16.11
CA ASP A 59 -1.77 3.91 17.39
C ASP A 59 -1.25 2.46 17.27
N LEU A 60 -0.19 2.25 16.47
CA LEU A 60 0.33 0.91 16.21
C LEU A 60 1.01 0.33 17.47
N SER A 61 0.44 -0.75 18.01
CA SER A 61 1.03 -1.53 19.10
C SER A 61 1.31 -2.97 18.66
N PRO A 62 2.00 -3.78 19.50
CA PRO A 62 2.21 -5.21 19.23
C PRO A 62 0.90 -6.00 18.98
N ARG A 63 -0.24 -5.55 19.52
CA ARG A 63 -1.53 -6.22 19.35
C ARG A 63 -2.05 -6.13 17.92
N GLU A 64 -1.77 -5.02 17.24
CA GLU A 64 -2.24 -4.71 15.91
C GLU A 64 -1.31 -5.24 14.81
N LEU A 65 -0.16 -5.84 15.14
CA LEU A 65 0.84 -6.30 14.18
C LEU A 65 0.26 -7.22 13.10
N LYS A 66 -0.68 -8.11 13.47
CA LYS A 66 -1.35 -8.98 12.50
C LYS A 66 -2.24 -8.19 11.53
N ALA A 67 -2.99 -7.22 12.03
CA ALA A 67 -3.80 -6.34 11.19
C ALA A 67 -2.91 -5.48 10.28
N ALA A 68 -1.80 -4.96 10.81
CA ALA A 68 -0.80 -4.22 10.05
C ALA A 68 -0.20 -5.05 8.91
N THR A 69 0.15 -6.32 9.15
CA THR A 69 0.61 -7.24 8.09
C THR A 69 -0.42 -7.37 6.98
N ILE A 70 -1.69 -7.64 7.32
CA ILE A 70 -2.75 -7.86 6.33
C ILE A 70 -2.96 -6.60 5.48
N LEU A 71 -3.00 -5.42 6.12
CA LEU A 71 -3.17 -4.16 5.40
C LEU A 71 -1.98 -3.83 4.50
N LEU A 72 -0.75 -4.15 4.94
CA LEU A 72 0.46 -4.02 4.11
C LEU A 72 0.39 -4.91 2.88
N GLU A 73 0.09 -6.19 3.05
CA GLU A 73 -0.04 -7.15 1.95
C GLU A 73 -1.12 -6.71 0.94
N GLN A 74 -2.26 -6.24 1.43
CA GLN A 74 -3.34 -5.71 0.60
C GLN A 74 -2.90 -4.45 -0.15
N GLY A 75 -2.25 -3.50 0.54
CA GLY A 75 -1.80 -2.25 -0.06
C GLY A 75 -0.77 -2.49 -1.16
N ILE A 76 0.24 -3.31 -0.90
CA ILE A 76 1.26 -3.69 -1.88
C ILE A 76 0.61 -4.38 -3.09
N SER A 77 -0.31 -5.33 -2.86
CA SER A 77 -0.99 -6.04 -3.95
C SER A 77 -1.84 -5.10 -4.81
N LEU A 78 -2.51 -4.13 -4.19
CA LEU A 78 -3.37 -3.19 -4.89
C LEU A 78 -2.58 -2.20 -5.74
N VAL A 79 -1.46 -1.67 -5.22
CA VAL A 79 -0.52 -0.83 -5.97
C VAL A 79 0.06 -1.60 -7.16
N ALA A 80 0.62 -2.79 -6.93
CA ALA A 80 1.18 -3.62 -7.98
C ALA A 80 0.16 -3.99 -9.07
N SER A 81 -1.09 -4.25 -8.68
CA SER A 81 -2.18 -4.50 -9.62
C SER A 81 -2.43 -3.32 -10.55
N PHE A 82 -2.40 -2.09 -10.03
CA PHE A 82 -2.62 -0.89 -10.82
C PHE A 82 -1.43 -0.59 -11.74
N GLU A 83 -0.21 -0.64 -11.22
CA GLU A 83 1.00 -0.48 -12.03
C GLU A 83 1.02 -1.47 -13.21
N ASN A 84 0.64 -2.73 -12.98
CA ASN A 84 0.53 -3.72 -14.04
C ASN A 84 -0.53 -3.35 -15.08
N ARG A 85 -1.70 -2.83 -14.68
CA ARG A 85 -2.71 -2.33 -15.63
C ARG A 85 -2.19 -1.15 -16.43
N MET A 86 -1.49 -0.21 -15.79
CA MET A 86 -0.93 0.97 -16.47
C MET A 86 0.19 0.59 -17.45
N ARG A 87 1.05 -0.38 -17.10
CA ARG A 87 2.09 -0.89 -18.01
C ARG A 87 1.50 -1.70 -19.17
N GLY A 88 0.45 -2.49 -18.91
CA GLY A 88 -0.25 -3.27 -19.94
C GLY A 88 -1.04 -2.39 -20.92
N GLY A 89 -1.63 -1.30 -20.43
CA GLY A 89 -2.38 -0.33 -21.25
C GLY A 89 -1.51 0.49 -22.22
N SER A 90 -0.22 0.66 -21.92
CA SER A 90 0.73 1.41 -22.76
C SER A 90 1.21 0.66 -24.02
N THR A 91 0.82 -0.61 -24.21
CA THR A 91 1.26 -1.41 -25.39
C THR A 91 0.31 -1.30 -26.59
N LEU A 92 -0.74 -0.49 -26.51
CA LEU A 92 -1.69 -0.23 -27.59
C LEU A 92 -1.71 1.27 -27.92
N GLN A 93 -0.58 1.79 -28.40
CA GLN A 93 -0.49 3.05 -29.14
C GLN A 93 0.49 2.91 -30.31
#